data_AF-A0A1X9SM27-F1
#
_entry.id   AF-A0A1X9SM27-F1
#
_cell.length_a   1.000
_cell.length_b   1.000
_cell.length_c   1.000
_cell.angle_alpha   90.00
_cell.angle_beta   90.00
_cell.angle_gamma   90.00
#
_symmetry.space_group_name_H-M   'P 1'
#
loop_
_entity.id
_entity.type
_entity.pdbx_description
1 polymer ?
#
loop_
_entity_poly.entity_id
_entity_poly.type
_entity_poly.pdbx_seq_one_letter_code
_entity_poly.pdbx_strand_id
1 'polypeptide(L)'
;MKKAILSMMILCSLGFGDVVSVEGFESDLYSKYDTNNLKKISMDLEIITRDDDVARAPIYDALNIIVGSFYAEDIMTSKGKESFKATLIKYIDKKHSISIDDIYIIKLKFVEETNIQKILDAIKAMNKDSSSSAQPAIPELPKIENLIPDNNFDKNF
;
A
#
# COMPACT_ATOMS: atom_id res chain seq x y z
N MET A 1 14.48 -58.02 15.34
CA MET A 1 13.81 -57.71 14.06
C MET A 1 12.59 -56.80 14.24
N LYS A 2 11.62 -57.10 15.12
CA LYS A 2 10.44 -56.23 15.36
C LYS A 2 10.77 -54.78 15.75
N LYS A 3 11.81 -54.57 16.56
CA LYS A 3 12.29 -53.23 16.97
C LYS A 3 12.96 -52.43 15.83
N ALA A 4 13.58 -53.12 14.87
CA ALA A 4 14.20 -52.48 13.70
C ALA A 4 13.14 -52.05 12.67
N ILE A 5 12.07 -52.83 12.51
CA ILE A 5 10.92 -52.49 11.67
C ILE A 5 10.18 -51.26 12.23
N LEU A 6 10.00 -51.20 13.56
CA LEU A 6 9.40 -50.03 14.21
C LEU A 6 10.27 -48.77 14.04
N SER A 7 11.60 -48.91 14.10
CA SER A 7 12.53 -47.81 13.86
C SER A 7 12.54 -47.33 12.41
N MET A 8 12.32 -48.23 11.44
CA MET A 8 12.25 -47.89 10.00
C MET A 8 10.97 -47.13 9.66
N MET A 9 9.81 -47.49 10.26
CA MET A 9 8.55 -46.77 10.02
C MET A 9 8.54 -45.34 10.57
N ILE A 10 9.31 -45.06 11.64
CA ILE A 10 9.43 -43.72 12.22
C ILE A 10 10.27 -42.78 11.33
N LEU A 11 11.17 -43.32 10.51
CA LEU A 11 12.03 -42.51 9.63
C LEU A 11 11.34 -42.09 8.31
N CYS A 12 10.25 -42.76 7.91
CA CYS A 12 9.52 -42.46 6.69
C CYS A 12 8.49 -41.32 6.82
N SER A 13 8.31 -40.74 8.01
CA SER A 13 7.35 -39.64 8.25
C SER A 13 7.99 -38.25 8.23
N LEU A 14 9.22 -38.12 7.72
CA LEU A 14 9.79 -36.81 7.40
C LEU A 14 9.17 -36.36 6.07
N GLY A 15 7.95 -35.81 6.15
CA GLY A 15 7.34 -35.12 5.02
C GLY A 15 8.17 -33.90 4.66
N PHE A 16 8.39 -33.68 3.37
CA PHE A 16 8.88 -32.41 2.88
C PHE A 16 7.67 -31.46 2.86
N GLY A 17 7.88 -30.24 3.36
CA GLY A 17 6.86 -29.20 3.29
C GLY A 17 7.14 -28.30 2.10
N ASP A 18 6.09 -27.86 1.41
CA ASP A 18 6.21 -26.86 0.34
C ASP A 18 6.11 -25.44 0.93
N VAL A 19 6.67 -24.47 0.21
CA VAL A 19 6.60 -23.04 0.55
C VAL A 19 5.88 -22.31 -0.56
N VAL A 20 4.70 -21.79 -0.26
CA VAL A 20 3.93 -20.98 -1.19
C VAL A 20 4.15 -19.50 -0.90
N SER A 21 4.87 -18.82 -1.79
CA SER A 21 5.03 -17.37 -1.75
C SER A 21 3.83 -16.66 -2.41
N VAL A 22 3.28 -15.68 -1.69
CA VAL A 22 2.26 -14.75 -2.19
C VAL A 22 2.89 -13.36 -2.21
N GLU A 23 2.98 -12.78 -3.40
CA GLU A 23 3.63 -11.48 -3.61
C GLU A 23 2.63 -10.48 -4.17
N GLY A 24 2.61 -9.28 -3.59
CA GLY A 24 1.80 -8.17 -4.08
C GLY A 24 0.30 -8.39 -3.94
N PHE A 25 -0.16 -9.17 -2.96
CA PHE A 25 -1.58 -9.32 -2.72
C PHE A 25 -2.18 -8.00 -2.24
N GLU A 26 -3.21 -7.50 -2.93
CA GLU A 26 -3.91 -6.28 -2.55
C GLU A 26 -5.38 -6.55 -2.32
N SER A 27 -5.95 -5.86 -1.33
CA SER A 27 -7.39 -5.93 -1.05
C SER A 27 -7.86 -4.61 -0.44
N ASP A 28 -9.10 -4.25 -0.76
CA ASP A 28 -9.81 -3.15 -0.15
C ASP A 28 -10.54 -3.64 1.11
N LEU A 29 -10.27 -3.02 2.26
CA LEU A 29 -10.86 -3.40 3.55
C LEU A 29 -11.66 -2.25 4.17
N TYR A 30 -12.74 -2.57 4.86
CA TYR A 30 -13.51 -1.58 5.59
C TYR A 30 -12.68 -0.95 6.72
N SER A 31 -12.74 0.37 6.85
CA SER A 31 -12.20 1.10 8.00
C SER A 31 -13.24 1.21 9.11
N LYS A 32 -12.82 1.09 10.38
CA LYS A 32 -13.69 1.35 11.53
C LYS A 32 -13.90 2.82 11.83
N TYR A 33 -12.92 3.64 11.48
CA TYR A 33 -12.81 5.03 11.93
C TYR A 33 -13.16 6.04 10.85
N ASP A 34 -13.26 5.59 9.60
CA ASP A 34 -13.58 6.43 8.46
C ASP A 34 -15.01 6.16 8.00
N THR A 35 -15.84 7.19 8.01
CA THR A 35 -17.30 7.10 7.83
C THR A 35 -17.72 6.65 6.43
N ASN A 36 -16.80 6.57 5.46
CA ASN A 36 -17.13 6.10 4.11
C ASN A 36 -15.93 5.60 3.28
N ASN A 37 -14.86 5.09 3.89
CA ASN A 37 -13.68 4.70 3.13
C ASN A 37 -13.27 3.25 3.33
N LEU A 38 -13.11 2.56 2.20
CA LEU A 38 -12.27 1.38 2.09
C LEU A 38 -10.81 1.84 2.15
N LYS A 39 -9.98 1.05 2.84
CA LYS A 39 -8.52 1.20 2.83
C LYS A 39 -7.93 0.05 2.07
N LYS A 40 -7.18 0.39 1.03
CA LYS A 40 -6.38 -0.59 0.31
C LYS A 40 -5.20 -1.02 1.16
N ILE A 41 -4.99 -2.33 1.27
CA ILE A 41 -3.79 -2.92 1.86
C ILE A 41 -2.99 -3.65 0.79
N SER A 42 -1.70 -3.80 1.06
CA SER A 42 -0.79 -4.65 0.28
C SER A 42 -0.06 -5.59 1.25
N MET A 43 -0.02 -6.86 0.89
CA MET A 43 0.50 -7.95 1.72
C MET A 43 1.36 -8.91 0.90
N ASP A 44 2.50 -9.28 1.47
CA ASP A 44 3.35 -10.37 0.97
C ASP A 44 3.42 -11.45 2.05
N LEU A 45 3.19 -12.71 1.67
CA LEU A 45 3.16 -13.86 2.58
C LEU A 45 4.09 -14.99 2.12
N GLU A 46 4.62 -15.73 3.09
CA GLU A 46 5.15 -17.08 2.86
C GLU A 46 4.31 -18.06 3.68
N ILE A 47 3.81 -19.09 3.01
CA ILE A 47 2.92 -20.08 3.60
C ILE A 47 3.63 -21.43 3.57
N ILE A 48 3.89 -21.99 4.74
CA ILE A 48 4.56 -23.28 4.91
C ILE A 48 3.50 -24.37 4.99
N THR A 49 3.55 -25.32 4.07
CA THR A 49 2.59 -26.43 4.00
C THR A 49 3.26 -27.72 4.44
N ARG A 50 2.47 -28.66 4.98
CA ARG A 50 2.92 -30.06 5.19
C ARG A 50 2.76 -30.92 3.96
N ASP A 51 1.94 -30.46 3.03
CA ASP A 51 1.65 -31.16 1.79
C ASP A 51 2.64 -30.71 0.72
N ASP A 52 3.04 -31.63 -0.15
CA ASP A 52 3.89 -31.37 -1.31
C ASP A 52 3.05 -30.90 -2.52
N ASP A 53 3.64 -30.11 -3.41
CA ASP A 53 3.06 -29.66 -4.70
C ASP A 53 1.70 -28.96 -4.54
N VAL A 54 1.63 -28.05 -3.55
CA VAL A 54 0.38 -27.35 -3.22
C VAL A 54 0.05 -26.34 -4.32
N ALA A 55 -1.10 -26.53 -4.96
CA ALA A 55 -1.62 -25.58 -5.93
C ALA A 55 -1.87 -24.21 -5.29
N ARG A 56 -1.44 -23.15 -5.97
CA ARG A 56 -1.60 -21.77 -5.47
C ARG A 56 -3.06 -21.28 -5.46
N ALA A 57 -3.87 -21.72 -6.42
CA ALA A 57 -5.23 -21.19 -6.59
C ALA A 57 -6.13 -21.32 -5.33
N PRO A 58 -6.18 -22.48 -4.64
CA PRO A 58 -6.88 -22.60 -3.34
C PRO A 58 -6.41 -21.61 -2.28
N ILE A 59 -5.11 -21.31 -2.23
CA ILE A 59 -4.53 -20.36 -1.27
C ILE A 59 -5.01 -18.94 -1.57
N TYR A 60 -4.96 -18.52 -2.84
CA TYR A 60 -5.45 -17.20 -3.26
C TYR A 60 -6.96 -17.04 -3.07
N ASP A 61 -7.75 -18.09 -3.33
CA ASP A 61 -9.19 -18.11 -3.05
C ASP A 61 -9.47 -17.88 -1.56
N ALA A 62 -8.83 -18.68 -0.70
CA ALA A 62 -8.96 -18.53 0.74
C ALA A 62 -8.52 -17.14 1.24
N LEU A 63 -7.42 -16.61 0.71
CA LEU A 63 -6.90 -15.29 1.07
C LEU A 63 -7.90 -14.18 0.73
N ASN A 64 -8.46 -14.19 -0.48
CA ASN A 64 -9.49 -13.23 -0.92
C ASN A 64 -10.74 -13.25 -0.03
N ILE A 65 -11.15 -14.44 0.42
CA ILE A 65 -12.32 -14.60 1.29
C ILE A 65 -12.02 -14.13 2.71
N ILE A 66 -10.90 -14.57 3.28
CA ILE A 66 -10.58 -14.34 4.70
C ILE A 66 -10.14 -12.91 4.96
N VAL A 67 -9.36 -12.29 4.07
CA VAL A 67 -8.87 -10.93 4.30
C VAL A 67 -10.02 -9.93 4.47
N GLY A 68 -11.09 -10.09 3.69
CA GLY A 68 -12.29 -9.23 3.73
C GLY A 68 -13.09 -9.33 5.03
N SER A 69 -12.82 -10.33 5.88
CA SER A 69 -13.45 -10.46 7.20
C SER A 69 -12.83 -9.57 8.28
N PHE A 70 -11.70 -8.92 7.98
CA PHE A 70 -10.99 -8.04 8.90
C PHE A 70 -11.21 -6.57 8.56
N TYR A 71 -11.33 -5.75 9.60
CA TYR A 71 -11.19 -4.32 9.43
C TYR A 71 -9.73 -3.95 9.16
N ALA A 72 -9.55 -2.92 8.34
CA ALA A 72 -8.27 -2.44 7.88
C ALA A 72 -7.31 -2.09 9.04
N GLU A 73 -7.84 -1.52 10.14
CA GLU A 73 -7.03 -1.20 11.32
C GLU A 73 -6.73 -2.41 12.21
N ASP A 74 -7.66 -3.37 12.28
CA ASP A 74 -7.48 -4.54 13.13
C ASP A 74 -6.34 -5.42 12.62
N ILE A 75 -6.32 -5.69 11.30
CA ILE A 75 -5.31 -6.55 10.67
C ILE A 75 -3.88 -5.99 10.83
N MET A 76 -3.74 -4.69 11.06
CA MET A 76 -2.45 -4.04 11.33
C MET A 76 -1.93 -4.25 12.75
N THR A 77 -2.75 -4.70 13.68
CA THR A 77 -2.32 -4.99 15.07
C THR A 77 -1.63 -6.35 15.18
N SER A 78 -0.86 -6.60 16.24
CA SER A 78 -0.29 -7.94 16.48
C SER A 78 -1.40 -8.99 16.66
N LYS A 79 -2.41 -8.69 17.49
CA LYS A 79 -3.57 -9.57 17.69
C LYS A 79 -4.33 -9.86 16.40
N GLY A 80 -4.53 -8.84 15.55
CA GLY A 80 -5.22 -9.02 14.28
C GLY A 80 -4.44 -9.86 13.28
N LYS A 81 -3.11 -9.70 13.21
CA LYS A 81 -2.24 -10.57 12.39
C LYS A 81 -2.34 -12.03 12.82
N GLU A 82 -2.24 -12.31 14.12
CA GLU A 82 -2.36 -13.68 14.64
C GLU A 82 -3.76 -14.26 14.39
N SER A 83 -4.80 -13.46 14.57
CA SER A 83 -6.18 -13.88 14.26
C SER A 83 -6.37 -14.15 12.77
N PHE A 84 -5.78 -13.34 11.89
CA PHE A 84 -5.82 -13.52 10.45
C PHE A 84 -5.14 -14.83 10.05
N LYS A 85 -3.90 -15.07 10.51
CA LYS A 85 -3.18 -16.32 10.26
C LYS A 85 -4.00 -17.54 10.69
N ALA A 86 -4.47 -17.55 11.94
CA ALA A 86 -5.25 -18.66 12.47
C ALA A 86 -6.55 -18.91 11.69
N THR A 87 -7.23 -17.84 11.28
CA THR A 87 -8.47 -17.94 10.49
C THR A 87 -8.20 -18.46 9.08
N LEU A 88 -7.13 -17.98 8.44
CA LEU A 88 -6.72 -18.41 7.10
C LEU A 88 -6.32 -19.88 7.08
N ILE A 89 -5.47 -20.31 8.03
CA ILE A 89 -5.08 -21.72 8.22
C ILE A 89 -6.32 -22.60 8.36
N LYS A 90 -7.23 -22.24 9.27
CA LYS A 90 -8.45 -23.01 9.52
C LYS A 90 -9.36 -23.09 8.30
N TYR A 91 -9.45 -22.01 7.53
CA TYR A 91 -10.28 -21.98 6.32
C TYR A 91 -9.70 -22.88 5.23
N ILE A 92 -8.40 -22.76 4.95
CA ILE A 92 -7.69 -23.54 3.94
C ILE A 92 -7.80 -25.04 4.26
N ASP A 93 -7.50 -25.44 5.49
CA ASP A 93 -7.62 -26.83 5.95
C ASP A 93 -9.05 -27.36 5.75
N LYS A 94 -10.06 -26.62 6.24
CA LYS A 94 -11.45 -27.06 6.16
C LYS A 94 -12.01 -27.10 4.74
N LYS A 95 -11.66 -26.13 3.90
CA LYS A 95 -12.29 -25.94 2.58
C LYS A 95 -11.58 -26.69 1.47
N HIS A 96 -10.25 -26.72 1.54
CA HIS A 96 -9.38 -27.21 0.47
C HIS A 96 -8.55 -28.43 0.91
N SER A 97 -8.64 -28.84 2.18
CA SER A 97 -7.91 -30.00 2.74
C SER A 97 -6.39 -29.90 2.57
N ILE A 98 -5.87 -28.66 2.64
CA ILE A 98 -4.44 -28.36 2.59
C ILE A 98 -3.96 -28.08 4.02
N SER A 99 -2.96 -28.83 4.49
CA SER A 99 -2.39 -28.68 5.82
C SER A 99 -1.33 -27.58 5.84
N ILE A 100 -1.61 -26.48 6.54
CA ILE A 100 -0.68 -25.37 6.76
C ILE A 100 0.01 -25.53 8.12
N ASP A 101 1.33 -25.38 8.15
CA ASP A 101 2.12 -25.34 9.39
C ASP A 101 2.23 -23.92 9.94
N ASP A 102 2.62 -22.97 9.11
CA ASP A 102 2.79 -21.58 9.51
C ASP A 102 2.56 -20.62 8.35
N ILE A 103 2.27 -19.37 8.68
CA ILE A 103 2.15 -18.26 7.73
C ILE A 103 3.03 -17.13 8.23
N TYR A 104 4.01 -16.74 7.42
CA TYR A 104 4.81 -15.54 7.65
C TYR A 104 4.22 -14.37 6.86
N ILE A 105 3.94 -13.28 7.58
CA ILE A 105 3.59 -12.00 6.96
C ILE A 105 4.91 -11.27 6.73
N ILE A 106 5.41 -11.34 5.50
CA ILE A 106 6.68 -10.71 5.11
C ILE A 106 6.51 -9.19 5.05
N LYS A 107 5.36 -8.75 4.56
CA LYS A 107 5.00 -7.33 4.44
C LYS A 107 3.51 -7.15 4.61
N LEU A 108 3.13 -6.09 5.31
CA LEU A 108 1.75 -5.62 5.38
C LEU A 108 1.76 -4.10 5.55
N LYS A 109 1.09 -3.39 4.64
CA LYS A 109 0.98 -1.93 4.69
C LYS A 109 -0.34 -1.45 4.11
N PHE A 110 -0.74 -0.24 4.47
CA PHE A 110 -1.72 0.49 3.68
C PHE A 110 -1.09 0.94 2.36
N VAL A 111 -1.86 0.84 1.28
CA VAL A 111 -1.53 1.48 0.02
C VAL A 111 -2.18 2.86 0.07
N GLU A 112 -1.37 3.90 0.15
CA GLU A 112 -1.86 5.27 0.12
C GLU A 112 -2.38 5.58 -1.28
N GLU A 113 -3.70 5.61 -1.43
CA GLU A 113 -4.29 6.17 -2.64
C GLU A 113 -4.07 7.69 -2.62
N THR A 114 -3.31 8.17 -3.60
CA THR A 114 -3.06 9.60 -3.78
C THR A 114 -4.40 10.28 -4.06
N ASN A 115 -4.99 10.91 -3.05
CA ASN A 115 -6.27 11.57 -3.18
C ASN A 115 -6.07 12.87 -3.97
N ILE A 116 -6.36 12.83 -5.28
CA ILE A 116 -6.27 13.98 -6.19
C ILE A 116 -7.07 15.16 -5.63
N GLN A 117 -8.20 14.93 -4.95
CA GLN A 117 -8.97 16.00 -4.34
C GLN A 117 -8.22 16.68 -3.19
N LYS A 118 -7.54 15.93 -2.33
CA LYS A 118 -6.67 16.52 -1.29
C LYS A 118 -5.53 17.34 -1.90
N ILE A 119 -4.97 16.89 -3.02
CA ILE A 119 -3.95 17.66 -3.76
C ILE A 119 -4.56 18.93 -4.34
N LEU A 120 -5.73 18.85 -5.00
CA LEU A 120 -6.44 20.01 -5.54
C LEU A 120 -6.82 21.02 -4.45
N ASP A 121 -7.26 20.55 -3.29
CA ASP A 121 -7.63 21.38 -2.16
C ASP A 121 -6.40 22.07 -1.55
N ALA A 122 -5.28 21.35 -1.42
CA ALA A 122 -4.00 21.93 -1.01
C ALA A 122 -3.49 22.99 -2.00
N ILE A 123 -3.60 22.74 -3.31
CA ILE A 123 -3.24 23.71 -4.37
C ILE A 123 -4.13 24.94 -4.30
N LYS A 124 -5.44 24.79 -4.09
CA LYS A 124 -6.37 25.92 -3.94
C LYS A 124 -6.08 26.74 -2.68
N ALA A 125 -5.77 26.09 -1.56
CA ALA A 125 -5.40 26.76 -0.31
C ALA A 125 -4.14 27.62 -0.49
N MET A 126 -3.09 27.09 -1.11
CA MET A 126 -1.85 27.84 -1.40
C MET A 126 -2.08 29.06 -2.29
N ASN A 127 -2.95 28.95 -3.30
CA ASN A 127 -3.28 30.08 -4.17
C ASN A 127 -4.16 31.13 -3.49
N LYS A 128 -5.02 30.72 -2.55
CA LYS A 128 -5.87 31.64 -1.78
C LYS A 128 -5.03 32.51 -0.85
N ASP A 129 -4.04 31.94 -0.19
CA ASP A 129 -3.14 32.69 0.72
C ASP A 129 -2.18 33.62 -0.05
N SER A 130 -1.92 33.32 -1.32
CA SER A 130 -1.12 34.18 -2.22
C SER A 130 -1.87 35.45 -2.67
N SER A 131 -3.19 35.50 -2.52
CA SER A 131 -4.03 36.65 -2.93
C SER A 131 -4.19 37.74 -1.84
N SER A 132 -3.55 37.59 -0.68
CA SER A 132 -3.53 38.60 0.40
C SER A 132 -2.23 39.41 0.50
N SER A 133 -1.32 39.31 -0.47
CA SER A 133 -0.20 40.25 -0.55
C SER A 133 -0.66 41.52 -1.27
N ALA A 134 -0.78 42.61 -0.51
CA ALA A 134 -0.78 43.95 -1.07
C ALA A 134 0.36 44.03 -2.11
N GLN A 135 0.02 44.47 -3.32
CA GLN A 135 1.02 44.76 -4.36
C GLN A 135 2.16 45.56 -3.73
N PRO A 136 3.43 45.15 -3.86
CA PRO A 136 4.53 46.06 -3.63
C PRO A 136 4.35 47.19 -4.65
N ALA A 137 4.10 48.41 -4.16
CA ALA A 137 4.06 49.58 -5.00
C ALA A 137 5.39 49.67 -5.75
N ILE A 138 5.34 49.45 -7.07
CA ILE A 138 6.45 49.71 -7.97
C ILE A 138 6.70 51.22 -7.88
N PRO A 139 7.90 51.70 -7.52
CA PRO A 139 8.19 53.14 -7.54
C PRO A 139 7.98 53.65 -8.97
N GLU A 140 7.07 54.61 -9.15
CA GLU A 140 6.91 55.27 -10.44
C GLU A 140 8.24 55.94 -10.83
N LEU A 141 8.77 55.57 -12.00
CA LEU A 141 9.95 56.24 -12.56
C LEU A 141 9.61 57.72 -12.80
N PRO A 142 10.54 58.64 -12.50
CA PRO A 142 10.34 60.06 -12.76
C PRO A 142 10.15 60.28 -14.26
N LYS A 143 9.08 61.01 -14.62
CA LYS A 143 8.83 61.46 -15.99
C LYS A 143 9.97 62.40 -16.39
N ILE A 144 10.74 62.02 -17.41
CA ILE A 144 11.75 62.87 -18.01
C ILE A 144 11.00 63.92 -18.84
N GLU A 145 10.77 65.08 -18.23
CA GLU A 145 10.27 66.27 -18.93
C GLU A 145 11.48 67.19 -19.17
N ASN A 146 11.79 67.42 -20.44
CA ASN A 146 12.61 68.51 -21.00
C ASN A 146 14.13 68.54 -20.74
N LEU A 147 14.92 67.99 -21.67
CA LEU A 147 16.29 68.39 -22.03
C LEU A 147 16.47 67.95 -23.51
N ILE A 148 16.63 68.75 -24.58
CA ILE A 148 17.28 70.03 -24.88
C ILE A 148 16.80 70.46 -26.31
N PRO A 149 16.93 71.75 -26.71
CA PRO A 149 16.22 72.38 -27.81
C PRO A 149 16.83 72.17 -29.20
N ASP A 150 15.99 72.46 -30.20
CA ASP A 150 16.34 72.77 -31.60
C ASP A 150 17.65 73.54 -31.71
N ASN A 151 18.59 73.00 -32.50
CA ASN A 151 19.67 73.80 -33.09
C ASN A 151 20.01 73.28 -34.50
N ASN A 152 19.41 73.95 -35.47
CA ASN A 152 20.10 74.55 -36.62
C ASN A 152 21.04 73.65 -37.44
N PHE A 153 20.49 72.97 -38.45
CA PHE A 153 21.27 72.52 -39.60
C PHE A 153 21.19 73.59 -40.71
N ASP A 154 22.12 74.55 -40.61
CA ASP A 154 22.44 75.45 -41.71
C ASP A 154 23.22 74.70 -42.81
N LYS A 155 22.75 74.93 -44.04
CA LYS A 155 23.46 74.98 -45.33
C LYS A 155 24.96 74.61 -45.31
N ASN A 156 25.33 73.59 -46.07
CA ASN A 156 26.26 73.71 -47.21
C ASN A 156 26.48 72.35 -47.92
N PHE A 157 26.48 72.42 -49.26
CA PHE A 157 26.70 71.42 -50.31
C PHE A 157 25.48 70.69 -50.85
#